data_AF-A0A2N6C9Q6-F1
#
_entry.id   AF-A0A2N6C9Q6-F1
#
_cell.length_a   1.000
_cell.length_b   1.000
_cell.length_c   1.000
_cell.angle_alpha   90.00
_cell.angle_beta   90.00
_cell.angle_gamma   90.00
#
_symmetry.space_group_name_H-M   'P 1'
#
loop_
_entity.id
_entity.type
_entity.pdbx_description
1 polymer ?
#
loop_
_entity_poly.entity_id
_entity_poly.type
_entity_poly.pdbx_seq_one_letter_code
_entity_poly.pdbx_strand_id
1 'polypeptide(L)'
;MEKEEFVAARTRLDKTQKEMSQLLGVSVKAIYSYEQGWRSIPTHVERQMFFLLSRKRGNRDLAKPCWIIKKCPPKRRKECPAYEYNAGRFCWLVNGTICECKAQKTWKEKMKICRECIVMSDLL
;
A
#
# COMPACT_ATOMS: atom_id res chain seq x y z
N MET A 1 8.15 5.46 -1.45
CA MET A 1 8.55 5.28 -0.05
C MET A 1 9.98 5.77 0.09
N GLU A 2 10.24 6.61 1.08
CA GLU A 2 11.60 7.08 1.40
C GLU A 2 12.25 6.17 2.45
N LYS A 3 13.57 6.31 2.65
CA LYS A 3 14.32 5.41 3.54
C LYS A 3 13.82 5.45 4.99
N GLU A 4 13.44 6.62 5.49
CA GLU A 4 12.92 6.81 6.84
C GLU A 4 11.59 6.09 7.00
N GLU A 5 10.73 6.16 5.99
CA GLU A 5 9.45 5.44 5.96
C GLU A 5 9.67 3.93 5.91
N PHE A 6 10.67 3.46 5.14
CA PHE A 6 11.01 2.04 5.08
C PHE A 6 11.48 1.49 6.44
N VAL A 7 12.38 2.22 7.11
CA VAL A 7 12.84 1.87 8.46
C VAL A 7 11.68 1.85 9.45
N ALA A 8 10.84 2.89 9.44
CA ALA A 8 9.67 2.98 10.30
C ALA A 8 8.70 1.81 10.06
N ALA A 9 8.44 1.46 8.79
CA ALA A 9 7.60 0.33 8.41
C ALA A 9 8.15 -1.00 8.94
N ARG A 10 9.45 -1.26 8.76
CA ARG A 10 10.08 -2.49 9.28
C ARG A 10 10.01 -2.58 10.80
N THR A 11 10.31 -1.48 11.50
CA THR A 11 10.24 -1.42 12.97
C THR A 11 8.81 -1.64 13.44
N ARG A 12 7.83 -1.00 12.81
CA ARG A 12 6.41 -1.23 13.08
C ARG A 12 6.00 -2.66 12.82
N LEU A 13 6.60 -3.37 11.86
CA LEU A 13 6.37 -4.79 11.61
C LEU A 13 7.04 -5.72 12.63
N ASP A 14 7.92 -5.19 13.49
CA ASP A 14 8.72 -5.95 14.46
C ASP A 14 9.54 -7.04 13.76
N LYS A 15 10.36 -6.59 12.81
CA LYS A 15 11.17 -7.46 11.97
C LYS A 15 12.62 -7.01 11.94
N THR A 16 13.52 -7.97 12.05
CA THR A 16 14.94 -7.78 11.74
C THR A 16 15.15 -7.54 10.25
N GLN A 17 16.32 -7.03 9.85
CA GLN A 17 16.66 -6.88 8.43
C GLN A 17 16.64 -8.24 7.69
N LYS A 18 17.02 -9.32 8.37
CA LYS A 18 17.03 -10.69 7.82
C LYS A 18 15.61 -11.22 7.56
N GLU A 19 14.72 -11.12 8.55
CA GLU A 19 13.32 -11.54 8.35
C GLU A 19 12.62 -10.67 7.30
N MET A 20 12.90 -9.36 7.30
CA MET A 20 12.33 -8.46 6.31
C MET A 20 12.79 -8.81 4.89
N SER A 21 14.06 -9.21 4.71
CA SER A 21 14.57 -9.64 3.41
C SER A 21 13.86 -10.91 2.91
N GLN A 22 13.56 -11.84 3.81
CA GLN A 22 12.81 -13.07 3.49
C GLN A 22 11.36 -12.75 3.09
N LEU A 23 10.69 -11.88 3.85
CA LEU A 23 9.30 -11.47 3.57
C LEU A 23 9.17 -10.74 2.24
N LEU A 24 10.16 -9.91 1.88
CA LEU A 24 10.15 -9.11 0.66
C LEU A 24 10.80 -9.81 -0.55
N GLY A 25 11.35 -11.02 -0.37
CA GLY A 25 12.01 -11.76 -1.43
C GLY A 25 13.25 -11.07 -1.99
N VAL A 26 14.02 -10.36 -1.15
CA VAL A 26 15.24 -9.63 -1.54
C VAL A 26 16.42 -10.04 -0.64
N SER A 27 17.64 -9.65 -1.03
CA SER A 27 18.81 -9.90 -0.20
C SER A 27 18.85 -8.98 1.03
N VAL A 28 19.48 -9.43 2.12
CA VAL A 28 19.72 -8.57 3.30
C VAL A 28 20.53 -7.32 2.92
N LYS A 29 21.45 -7.43 1.96
CA LYS A 29 22.19 -6.28 1.41
C LYS A 29 21.27 -5.26 0.74
N ALA A 30 20.21 -5.70 0.06
CA ALA A 30 19.22 -4.79 -0.51
C ALA A 30 18.46 -4.04 0.57
N ILE A 31 18.04 -4.73 1.66
CA ILE A 31 17.41 -4.10 2.83
C ILE A 31 18.33 -3.02 3.41
N TYR A 32 19.59 -3.36 3.68
CA TYR A 32 20.57 -2.39 4.18
C TYR A 32 20.72 -1.19 3.24
N SER A 33 20.83 -1.44 1.93
CA SER A 33 20.94 -0.39 0.92
C SER A 33 19.73 0.54 0.87
N TYR A 34 18.51 0.02 1.08
CA TYR A 34 17.30 0.82 1.18
C TYR A 34 17.30 1.71 2.43
N GLU A 35 17.66 1.15 3.58
CA GLU A 35 17.69 1.89 4.87
C GLU A 35 18.74 2.99 4.89
N GLN A 36 19.88 2.77 4.23
CA GLN A 36 20.92 3.80 4.07
C GLN A 36 20.57 4.84 3.00
N GLY A 37 19.58 4.57 2.15
CA GLY A 37 19.23 5.41 1.01
C GLY A 37 20.22 5.33 -0.15
N TRP A 38 21.09 4.31 -0.19
CA TRP A 38 22.00 4.08 -1.31
C TRP A 38 21.28 3.60 -2.57
N ARG A 39 20.10 2.99 -2.40
CA ARG A 39 19.23 2.55 -3.48
C ARG A 39 17.80 2.98 -3.19
N SER A 40 17.10 3.44 -4.23
CA SER A 40 15.66 3.71 -4.14
C SER A 40 14.87 2.41 -3.91
N ILE A 41 13.82 2.49 -3.10
CA ILE A 41 12.93 1.35 -2.84
C ILE A 41 12.09 1.07 -4.09
N PRO A 42 12.18 -0.13 -4.70
CA PRO A 42 11.38 -0.47 -5.87
C PRO A 42 9.88 -0.51 -5.55
N THR A 43 9.04 -0.22 -6.55
CA THR A 43 7.57 -0.24 -6.41
C THR A 43 7.01 -1.56 -5.88
N HIS A 44 7.57 -2.71 -6.28
CA HIS A 44 7.11 -4.01 -5.80
C HIS A 44 7.43 -4.22 -4.31
N VAL A 45 8.57 -3.71 -3.84
CA VAL A 45 8.95 -3.73 -2.42
C VAL A 45 8.01 -2.82 -1.63
N GLU A 46 7.75 -1.61 -2.11
CA GLU A 46 6.79 -0.68 -1.48
C GLU A 46 5.38 -1.29 -1.37
N ARG A 47 4.91 -1.94 -2.44
CA ARG A 47 3.62 -2.66 -2.45
C ARG A 47 3.54 -3.74 -1.39
N GLN A 48 4.55 -4.62 -1.34
CA GLN A 48 4.59 -5.70 -0.36
C GLN A 48 4.70 -5.17 1.07
N MET A 49 5.49 -4.12 1.29
CA MET A 49 5.61 -3.47 2.60
C MET A 49 4.26 -2.94 3.09
N PHE A 50 3.52 -2.21 2.26
CA PHE A 50 2.18 -1.74 2.64
C PHE A 50 1.19 -2.88 2.85
N PHE A 51 1.32 -3.96 2.08
CA PHE A 51 0.49 -5.14 2.28
C PHE A 51 0.74 -5.74 3.67
N LEU A 52 1.99 -5.96 4.05
CA LEU A 52 2.34 -6.48 5.38
C LEU A 52 1.84 -5.55 6.50
N LEU A 53 2.04 -4.24 6.37
CA LEU A 53 1.53 -3.25 7.34
C LEU A 53 -0.01 -3.33 7.48
N SER A 54 -0.72 -3.48 6.38
CA SER A 54 -2.18 -3.61 6.38
C SER A 54 -2.70 -4.88 7.06
N ARG A 55 -1.84 -5.90 7.23
CA ARG A 55 -2.17 -7.15 7.92
C ARG A 55 -1.75 -7.16 9.38
N LYS A 56 -0.79 -6.32 9.79
CA LYS A 56 -0.32 -6.26 11.19
C LYS A 56 -1.33 -5.62 12.15
N ARG A 57 -2.14 -4.66 11.69
CA ARG A 57 -3.28 -4.15 12.48
C ARG A 57 -4.31 -5.28 12.60
N GLY A 58 -4.18 -6.09 13.66
CA GLY A 58 -5.04 -7.22 13.95
C GLY A 58 -6.51 -6.84 13.85
N ASN A 59 -7.28 -7.77 13.28
CA ASN A 59 -8.70 -7.79 12.92
C ASN A 59 -9.67 -6.84 13.69
N ARG A 60 -9.44 -5.52 13.66
CA ARG A 60 -10.39 -4.51 14.12
C ARG A 60 -11.36 -4.26 12.99
N ASP A 61 -12.43 -5.04 13.06
CA ASP A 61 -13.64 -4.99 12.26
C ASP A 61 -13.49 -5.26 10.76
N LEU A 62 -14.62 -5.64 10.19
CA LEU A 62 -14.94 -5.66 8.77
C LEU A 62 -14.74 -4.26 8.17
N ALA A 63 -13.52 -3.72 8.15
CA ALA A 63 -13.19 -2.46 7.51
C ALA A 63 -13.71 -2.52 6.08
N LYS A 64 -14.69 -1.64 5.90
CA LYS A 64 -15.60 -1.64 4.79
C LYS A 64 -14.79 -1.44 3.50
N PRO A 65 -15.26 -1.99 2.37
CA PRO A 65 -14.66 -1.68 1.08
C PRO A 65 -14.51 -0.18 0.83
N CYS A 66 -13.51 0.20 0.03
CA CYS A 66 -13.21 1.62 -0.22
C CYS A 66 -14.42 2.40 -0.75
N TRP A 67 -15.29 1.75 -1.53
CA TRP A 67 -16.48 2.38 -2.12
C TRP A 67 -17.60 2.64 -1.12
N ILE A 68 -17.63 1.93 0.02
CA ILE A 68 -18.56 2.23 1.11
C ILE A 68 -18.03 3.43 1.89
N ILE A 69 -16.74 3.44 2.20
CA ILE A 69 -16.09 4.52 2.96
C ILE A 69 -16.14 5.84 2.18
N LYS A 70 -15.78 5.82 0.89
CA LYS A 70 -15.80 7.00 0.00
C LYS A 70 -17.18 7.31 -0.58
N LYS A 71 -18.23 6.55 -0.23
CA LYS A 71 -19.59 6.70 -0.76
C LYS A 71 -19.62 6.84 -2.30
N CYS A 72 -18.95 5.91 -2.99
CA CYS A 72 -18.80 6.00 -4.45
C CYS A 72 -20.15 5.81 -5.18
N PRO A 73 -20.49 6.66 -6.17
CA PRO A 73 -21.72 6.50 -6.93
C PRO A 73 -21.72 5.21 -7.75
N PRO A 74 -22.90 4.59 -8.02
CA PRO A 74 -22.98 3.29 -8.68
C PRO A 74 -22.26 3.21 -10.03
N LYS A 75 -22.33 4.29 -10.84
CA LYS A 75 -21.66 4.36 -12.15
C LYS A 75 -20.14 4.19 -12.01
N ARG A 76 -19.50 5.06 -11.22
CA ARG A 76 -18.06 4.98 -10.90
C ARG A 76 -17.66 3.66 -10.26
N ARG A 77 -18.52 3.11 -9.40
CA ARG A 77 -18.24 1.84 -8.72
C ARG A 77 -18.15 0.68 -9.73
N LYS A 78 -19.09 0.58 -10.67
CA LYS A 78 -19.11 -0.48 -11.70
C LYS A 78 -17.88 -0.44 -12.62
N GLU A 79 -17.33 0.75 -12.88
CA GLU A 79 -16.16 0.94 -13.73
C GLU A 79 -14.83 0.81 -12.97
N CYS A 80 -14.84 0.64 -11.64
CA CYS A 80 -13.62 0.66 -10.84
C CYS A 80 -13.01 -0.75 -10.71
N PRO A 81 -11.74 -0.96 -11.08
CA PRO A 81 -11.06 -2.24 -10.91
C PRO A 81 -11.06 -2.78 -9.46
N ALA A 82 -11.03 -1.88 -8.46
CA ALA A 82 -11.11 -2.32 -7.07
C ALA A 82 -12.45 -2.98 -6.72
N TYR A 83 -13.53 -2.57 -7.39
CA TYR A 83 -14.85 -3.19 -7.25
C TYR A 83 -14.96 -4.47 -8.07
N GLU A 84 -14.52 -4.43 -9.34
CA GLU A 84 -14.52 -5.57 -10.26
C GLU A 84 -13.79 -6.78 -9.67
N TYR A 85 -12.59 -6.58 -9.13
CA TYR A 85 -11.78 -7.66 -8.55
C TYR A 85 -11.97 -7.84 -7.04
N ASN A 86 -13.04 -7.27 -6.46
CA ASN A 86 -13.36 -7.37 -5.04
C ASN A 86 -12.17 -7.04 -4.10
N ALA A 87 -11.36 -6.04 -4.47
CA ALA A 87 -10.18 -5.65 -3.71
C ALA A 87 -10.51 -5.04 -2.34
N GLY A 88 -11.75 -4.59 -2.16
CA GLY A 88 -12.24 -4.06 -0.88
C GLY A 88 -11.45 -2.84 -0.40
N ARG A 89 -10.81 -2.98 0.77
CA ARG A 89 -9.94 -1.93 1.35
C ARG A 89 -8.55 -1.87 0.69
N PHE A 90 -8.17 -2.88 -0.08
CA PHE A 90 -6.90 -2.94 -0.81
C PHE A 90 -6.96 -2.24 -2.16
N CYS A 91 -7.87 -1.27 -2.34
CA CYS A 91 -7.94 -0.50 -3.59
C CYS A 91 -6.62 0.20 -3.91
N TRP A 92 -5.85 0.59 -2.90
CA TRP A 92 -4.51 1.17 -3.05
C TRP A 92 -3.49 0.18 -3.64
N LEU A 93 -3.74 -1.14 -3.62
CA LEU A 93 -2.89 -2.15 -4.25
C LEU A 93 -3.16 -2.31 -5.75
N VAL A 94 -4.42 -2.09 -6.18
CA VAL A 94 -4.87 -2.31 -7.57
C VAL A 94 -4.66 -1.07 -8.44
N ASN A 95 -3.85 -1.12 -9.49
CA ASN A 95 -3.70 0.01 -10.42
C ASN A 95 -4.95 0.25 -11.28
N GLY A 96 -5.06 1.41 -11.92
CA GLY A 96 -6.21 1.75 -12.77
C GLY A 96 -7.49 2.08 -11.99
N THR A 97 -7.45 2.08 -10.65
CA THR A 97 -8.59 2.48 -9.82
C THR A 97 -9.05 3.89 -10.13
N ILE A 98 -10.37 4.05 -10.28
CA ILE A 98 -11.02 5.33 -10.52
C ILE A 98 -11.28 6.01 -9.18
N CYS A 99 -10.23 6.67 -8.66
CA CYS A 99 -10.34 7.55 -7.50
C CYS A 99 -10.68 8.95 -8.02
N GLU A 100 -11.72 9.58 -7.46
CA GLU A 100 -12.11 10.96 -7.82
C GLU A 100 -12.27 11.17 -9.33
N CYS A 101 -12.83 10.15 -10.00
CA CYS A 101 -13.07 10.12 -11.45
C CYS A 101 -11.79 10.21 -12.31
N LYS A 102 -10.62 9.92 -11.75
CA LYS A 102 -9.34 9.91 -12.47
C LYS A 102 -8.64 8.55 -12.36
N ALA A 103 -8.28 7.98 -13.50
CA ALA A 103 -7.39 6.84 -13.56
C ALA A 103 -5.95 7.28 -13.26
N GLN A 104 -5.27 6.57 -12.37
CA GLN A 104 -3.87 6.83 -12.03
C GLN A 104 -2.96 5.93 -12.86
N LYS A 105 -2.08 6.53 -13.67
CA LYS A 105 -1.20 5.81 -14.61
C LYS A 105 -0.01 5.19 -13.89
N THR A 106 0.65 5.94 -13.02
CA THR A 106 1.83 5.47 -12.29
C THR A 106 1.53 5.17 -10.83
N TRP A 107 2.30 4.25 -10.24
CA TRP A 107 2.25 3.98 -8.81
C TRP A 107 2.56 5.23 -7.98
N LYS A 108 3.56 6.01 -8.39
CA LYS A 108 3.97 7.23 -7.68
C LYS A 108 2.85 8.26 -7.60
N GLU A 109 2.19 8.55 -8.72
CA GLU A 109 1.03 9.46 -8.75
C GLU A 109 -0.13 8.93 -7.91
N LYS A 110 -0.43 7.63 -8.06
CA LYS A 110 -1.47 6.97 -7.29
C LYS A 110 -1.22 7.09 -5.79
N MET A 111 0.02 6.87 -5.34
CA MET A 111 0.36 6.90 -3.93
C MET A 111 0.29 8.31 -3.34
N LYS A 112 0.47 9.38 -4.12
CA LYS A 112 0.20 10.75 -3.64
C LYS A 112 -1.26 10.90 -3.19
N ILE A 113 -2.20 10.47 -4.04
CA ILE A 113 -3.64 10.52 -3.74
C ILE A 113 -4.01 9.51 -2.64
N CYS A 114 -3.46 8.30 -2.71
CA CYS A 114 -3.81 7.26 -1.75
C CYS A 114 -3.36 7.63 -0.33
N ARG A 115 -2.20 8.26 -0.14
CA ARG A 115 -1.71 8.68 1.19
C ARG A 115 -2.63 9.68 1.89
N GLU A 116 -3.37 10.49 1.13
CA GLU A 116 -4.37 11.44 1.65
C GLU A 116 -5.77 10.81 1.82
N CYS A 117 -5.94 9.56 1.37
CA CYS A 117 -7.23 8.88 1.42
C CYS A 117 -7.41 8.17 2.76
N ILE A 118 -8.60 8.33 3.37
CA ILE A 118 -9.02 7.66 4.60
C ILE A 118 -8.81 6.13 4.58
N VAL A 119 -8.92 5.50 3.41
CA VAL A 119 -8.73 4.05 3.24
C VAL A 119 -7.27 3.62 3.45
N MET A 120 -6.31 4.50 3.19
CA MET A 120 -4.87 4.25 3.34
C MET A 120 -4.30 4.89 4.60
N SER A 121 -4.79 6.06 5.04
CA SER A 121 -4.32 6.71 6.27
C SER A 121 -4.53 5.80 7.49
N ASP A 122 -5.58 4.97 7.46
CA ASP A 122 -5.83 3.92 8.45
C ASP A 122 -4.77 2.80 8.44
N LEU A 123 -3.85 2.77 7.47
CA LEU A 123 -2.78 1.77 7.33
C LEU A 123 -1.40 2.33 7.70
N LEU A 124 -1.19 3.63 7.49
CA LEU A 124 0.02 4.37 7.83
C LEU A 124 0.05 4.75 9.32
#